data_AF-Q0Q019-F1
#
_entry.id   AF-Q0Q019-F1
#
_cell.length_a   1.000
_cell.length_b   1.000
_cell.length_c   1.000
_cell.angle_alpha   90.00
_cell.angle_beta   90.00
_cell.angle_gamma   90.00
#
_symmetry.space_group_name_H-M   'P 1'
#
loop_
_entity.id
_entity.type
_entity.pdbx_description
1 polymer ?
#
loop_
_entity_poly.entity_id
_entity_poly.type
_entity_poly.pdbx_seq_one_letter_code
_entity_poly.pdbx_strand_id
1 'polypeptide(L)'
;KRDVETIYHSVANLVFVVSVVLFLTLQVNHSEVIMDAKAMPSAIAGFSAKFCNELDKSKDVVCSPLSAEYLLALLTLGATDPAHNELLKSLGFPERRHYS
;
A
#
# COMPACT_ATOMS: atom_id res chain seq x y z
N LYS A 1 0.58 -23.83 -35.76
CA LYS A 1 0.98 -24.22 -34.38
C LYS A 1 2.26 -23.51 -33.92
N ARG A 2 3.25 -23.26 -34.80
CA ARG A 2 4.48 -22.49 -34.45
C ARG A 2 4.24 -20.99 -34.18
N ASP A 3 3.33 -20.33 -34.90
CA ASP A 3 3.07 -18.89 -34.69
C ASP A 3 2.49 -18.54 -33.32
N VAL A 4 1.65 -19.42 -32.76
CA VAL A 4 0.95 -19.15 -31.49
C VAL A 4 1.92 -19.14 -30.30
N GLU A 5 2.94 -20.02 -30.30
CA GLU A 5 3.93 -20.05 -29.22
C GLU A 5 4.89 -18.86 -29.28
N THR A 6 5.23 -18.38 -30.47
CA THR A 6 6.03 -17.16 -30.65
C THR A 6 5.26 -15.92 -30.15
N ILE A 7 3.96 -15.85 -30.42
CA ILE A 7 3.10 -14.78 -29.90
C ILE A 7 3.02 -14.87 -28.36
N TYR A 8 2.84 -16.06 -27.79
CA TYR A 8 2.76 -16.23 -26.34
C TYR A 8 4.04 -15.79 -25.63
N HIS A 9 5.20 -16.15 -26.19
CA HIS A 9 6.50 -15.76 -25.63
C HIS A 9 6.76 -14.25 -25.74
N SER A 10 6.26 -13.61 -26.80
CA SER A 10 6.35 -12.16 -26.98
C SER A 10 5.47 -11.41 -25.98
N VAL A 11 4.23 -11.87 -25.78
CA VAL A 11 3.30 -11.31 -24.79
C VAL A 11 3.82 -11.53 -23.37
N ALA A 12 4.35 -12.71 -23.06
CA ALA A 12 4.94 -13.01 -21.76
C ALA A 12 6.13 -12.08 -21.44
N ASN A 13 7.02 -11.84 -22.41
CA ASN A 13 8.12 -10.89 -22.25
C ASN A 13 7.62 -9.46 -22.06
N LEU A 14 6.58 -9.04 -22.78
CA LEU A 14 6.00 -7.71 -22.61
C LEU A 14 5.43 -7.53 -21.19
N VAL A 15 4.67 -8.51 -20.70
CA VAL A 15 4.12 -8.51 -19.33
C VAL A 15 5.25 -8.48 -18.31
N PHE A 16 6.32 -9.26 -18.51
CA PHE A 16 7.47 -9.27 -17.64
C PHE A 16 8.17 -7.90 -17.59
N VAL A 17 8.42 -7.28 -18.74
CA VAL A 17 9.05 -5.96 -18.82
C VAL A 17 8.20 -4.89 -18.14
N VAL A 18 6.88 -4.88 -18.39
CA VAL A 18 5.95 -3.94 -17.73
C VAL A 18 5.97 -4.13 -16.22
N SER A 19 5.97 -5.39 -15.74
CA SER A 19 6.01 -5.70 -14.31
C SER A 19 7.32 -5.27 -13.66
N VAL A 20 8.46 -5.46 -14.34
CA VAL A 20 9.78 -5.04 -13.85
C VAL A 20 9.90 -3.52 -13.82
N VAL A 21 9.43 -2.82 -14.85
CA VAL A 21 9.42 -1.34 -14.89
C VAL A 21 8.53 -0.80 -13.78
N LEU A 22 7.33 -1.35 -13.57
CA LEU A 22 6.45 -0.96 -12.47
C LEU A 22 7.13 -1.14 -11.12
N PHE A 23 7.76 -2.29 -10.89
CA PHE A 23 8.49 -2.56 -9.65
C PHE A 23 9.65 -1.58 -9.44
N LEU A 24 10.44 -1.29 -10.47
CA LEU A 24 11.53 -0.31 -10.42
C LEU A 24 11.00 1.10 -10.09
N THR A 25 9.89 1.53 -10.71
CA THR A 25 9.28 2.82 -10.40
C THR A 25 8.75 2.90 -8.97
N LEU A 26 8.29 1.80 -8.38
CA LEU A 26 7.90 1.75 -6.96
C LEU A 26 9.10 1.88 -6.03
N GLN A 27 10.24 1.27 -6.36
CA GLN A 27 11.46 1.35 -5.55
C GLN A 27 12.07 2.76 -5.56
N VAL A 28 12.08 3.44 -6.73
CA VAL A 28 12.65 4.79 -6.88
C VAL A 28 11.82 5.87 -6.16
N ASN A 29 10.51 5.66 -6.01
CA ASN A 29 9.64 6.53 -5.23
C ASN A 29 9.78 6.34 -3.71
N HIS A 30 10.60 5.38 -3.25
CA HIS A 30 11.03 5.31 -1.84
C HIS A 30 12.12 6.37 -1.57
N SER A 31 11.85 7.61 -1.98
CA SER A 31 12.65 8.77 -1.60
C SER A 31 12.48 9.00 -0.10
N GLU A 32 13.61 9.24 0.56
CA GLU A 32 13.81 9.41 1.99
C GLU A 32 12.62 10.03 2.73
N VAL A 33 11.77 9.17 3.28
CA VAL A 33 11.05 9.54 4.48
C VAL A 33 11.90 9.04 5.64
N ILE A 34 12.79 9.91 6.14
CA ILE A 34 13.37 9.76 7.48
C ILE A 34 12.22 10.02 8.48
N MET A 35 11.22 9.15 8.47
CA MET A 35 10.33 8.96 9.61
C MET A 35 11.11 8.08 10.57
N ASP A 36 11.15 8.50 11.83
CA ASP A 36 11.79 7.79 12.93
C ASP A 36 11.61 6.28 12.75
N ALA A 37 12.72 5.54 12.61
CA ALA A 37 12.71 4.13 12.22
C ALA A 37 11.92 3.24 13.21
N LYS A 38 11.54 3.80 14.37
CA LYS A 38 10.66 3.20 15.37
C LYS A 38 9.19 3.61 15.21
N ALA A 39 8.91 4.81 14.73
CA ALA A 39 7.55 5.31 14.50
C ALA A 39 6.81 4.53 13.41
N MET A 40 7.49 4.18 12.31
CA MET A 40 6.84 3.43 11.22
C MET A 40 6.46 1.99 11.63
N PRO A 41 7.36 1.16 12.21
CA PRO A 41 6.97 -0.14 12.74
C PRO A 41 5.88 -0.06 13.81
N SER A 42 5.89 0.98 14.65
CA SER A 42 4.87 1.20 15.67
C SER A 42 3.51 1.56 15.08
N ALA A 43 3.48 2.39 14.03
CA ALA A 43 2.25 2.76 13.33
C ALA A 43 1.66 1.55 12.58
N ILE A 44 2.51 0.79 11.88
CA ILE A 44 2.13 -0.46 11.18
C ILE A 44 1.59 -1.48 12.20
N ALA A 45 2.28 -1.67 13.33
CA ALA A 45 1.83 -2.59 14.36
C ALA A 45 0.49 -2.14 14.99
N GLY A 46 0.32 -0.83 15.21
CA GLY A 46 -0.91 -0.25 15.74
C GLY A 46 -2.10 -0.40 14.78
N PHE A 47 -1.89 -0.10 13.50
CA PHE A 47 -2.89 -0.29 12.46
C PHE A 47 -3.22 -1.77 12.28
N SER A 48 -2.21 -2.63 12.20
CA SER A 48 -2.37 -4.08 12.05
C SER A 48 -3.15 -4.71 13.21
N ALA A 49 -2.83 -4.35 14.45
CA ALA A 49 -3.56 -4.83 15.61
C ALA A 49 -5.02 -4.39 15.61
N LYS A 50 -5.31 -3.13 15.25
CA LYS A 50 -6.70 -2.65 15.11
C LYS A 50 -7.43 -3.37 13.99
N PHE A 51 -6.81 -3.47 12.81
CA PHE A 51 -7.36 -4.14 11.65
C PHE A 51 -7.72 -5.60 11.96
N CYS A 52 -6.80 -6.35 12.56
CA CYS A 52 -7.05 -7.74 12.95
C CYS A 52 -8.09 -7.87 14.07
N ASN A 53 -8.21 -6.89 14.96
CA ASN A 53 -9.21 -6.91 16.04
C ASN A 53 -10.63 -6.63 15.54
N GLU A 54 -10.78 -5.85 14.46
CA GLU A 54 -12.05 -5.60 13.77
C GLU A 54 -12.48 -6.79 12.88
N LEU A 55 -11.59 -7.73 12.60
CA LEU A 55 -11.95 -8.96 11.90
C LEU A 55 -12.81 -9.85 12.80
N ASP A 56 -13.78 -10.51 12.18
CA ASP A 56 -14.69 -11.44 12.85
C ASP A 56 -13.92 -12.62 13.44
N LYS A 57 -13.75 -12.59 14.77
CA LYS A 57 -13.01 -13.60 15.55
C LYS A 57 -13.67 -14.98 15.55
N SER A 58 -14.92 -15.09 15.06
CA SER A 58 -15.61 -16.37 14.90
C SER A 58 -15.21 -17.11 13.62
N LYS A 59 -14.41 -16.49 12.75
CA LYS A 59 -13.93 -17.08 11.49
C LYS A 59 -12.41 -17.02 11.41
N ASP A 60 -11.81 -18.07 10.86
CA ASP A 60 -10.38 -18.08 10.52
C ASP A 60 -10.14 -17.18 9.29
N VAL A 61 -9.77 -15.93 9.54
CA VAL A 61 -9.50 -14.94 8.49
C VAL A 61 -7.99 -14.75 8.35
N VAL A 62 -7.45 -15.17 7.20
CA VAL A 62 -6.08 -14.80 6.80
C VAL A 62 -6.16 -13.45 6.09
N CYS A 63 -5.48 -12.45 6.64
CA CYS A 63 -5.43 -11.12 6.06
C CYS A 63 -4.00 -10.59 6.01
N SER A 64 -3.76 -9.61 5.14
CA SER A 64 -2.49 -8.88 5.06
C SER A 64 -2.72 -7.44 5.51
N PRO A 65 -2.43 -7.11 6.78
CA PRO A 65 -2.55 -5.74 7.29
C PRO A 65 -1.73 -4.73 6.48
N LEU A 66 -0.56 -5.16 5.98
CA LEU A 66 0.31 -4.36 5.14
C LEU A 66 -0.36 -3.95 3.82
N SER A 67 -1.11 -4.87 3.19
CA SER A 67 -1.84 -4.57 1.95
C SER A 67 -3.01 -3.61 2.20
N ALA A 68 -3.69 -3.74 3.33
CA ALA A 68 -4.79 -2.86 3.70
C ALA A 68 -4.30 -1.43 3.96
N GLU A 69 -3.14 -1.29 4.63
CA GLU A 69 -2.49 -0.02 4.88
C GLU A 69 -2.10 0.69 3.58
N TYR A 70 -1.50 -0.03 2.62
CA TYR A 70 -1.10 0.53 1.34
C TYR A 70 -2.29 1.05 0.53
N LEU A 71 -3.39 0.26 0.47
CA LEU A 71 -4.63 0.70 -0.17
C LEU A 71 -5.22 1.92 0.53
N LEU A 72 -5.21 1.95 1.86
CA LEU A 72 -5.70 3.07 2.64
C LEU A 72 -4.85 4.34 2.42
N ALA A 73 -3.54 4.21 2.24
CA ALA A 73 -2.64 5.30 1.89
C ALA A 73 -2.91 5.85 0.47
N LEU A 74 -3.14 4.97 -0.50
CA LEU A 74 -3.54 5.37 -1.85
C LEU A 74 -4.90 6.09 -1.86
N LEU A 75 -5.87 5.61 -1.08
CA LEU A 75 -7.16 6.27 -0.91
C LEU A 75 -7.00 7.64 -0.24
N THR A 76 -6.17 7.74 0.79
CA THR A 76 -5.82 9.01 1.45
C THR A 76 -5.23 10.00 0.44
N LEU A 77 -4.33 9.55 -0.44
CA LEU A 77 -3.69 10.38 -1.46
C LEU A 77 -4.70 10.95 -2.47
N GLY A 78 -5.72 10.17 -2.83
CA GLY A 78 -6.78 10.59 -3.75
C GLY A 78 -7.98 11.28 -3.09
N ALA A 79 -8.05 11.31 -1.77
CA ALA A 79 -9.15 11.90 -1.01
C ALA A 79 -8.92 13.40 -0.79
N THR A 80 -10.01 14.16 -0.79
CA THR A 80 -10.06 15.58 -0.39
C THR A 80 -10.70 15.73 0.99
N ASP A 81 -10.51 16.88 1.65
CA ASP A 81 -11.15 17.17 2.94
C ASP A 81 -12.68 17.04 2.84
N PRO A 82 -13.38 16.36 3.78
CA PRO A 82 -12.94 15.88 5.10
C PRO A 82 -12.43 14.43 5.15
N ALA A 83 -12.56 13.65 4.08
CA ALA A 83 -12.18 12.24 4.06
C ALA A 83 -10.67 12.04 4.21
N HIS A 84 -9.87 12.97 3.68
CA HIS A 84 -8.40 12.94 3.79
C HIS A 84 -7.92 12.85 5.26
N ASN A 85 -8.51 13.64 6.16
CA ASN A 85 -8.07 13.71 7.56
C ASN A 85 -8.47 12.47 8.37
N GLU A 86 -9.66 11.92 8.12
CA GLU A 86 -10.09 10.66 8.77
C GLU A 86 -9.26 9.46 8.32
N LEU A 87 -8.84 9.43 7.05
CA LEU A 87 -7.99 8.36 6.52
C LEU A 87 -6.55 8.47 7.04
N LEU A 88 -5.98 9.68 7.12
CA LEU A 88 -4.69 9.94 7.78
C LEU A 88 -4.69 9.49 9.25
N LYS A 89 -5.74 9.83 9.98
CA LYS A 89 -5.93 9.44 11.38
C LYS A 89 -6.07 7.93 11.52
N SER A 90 -6.76 7.27 10.59
CA SER A 90 -6.90 5.81 10.55
C SER A 90 -5.57 5.11 10.31
N LEU A 91 -4.67 5.71 9.52
CA LEU A 91 -3.29 5.26 9.31
C LEU A 91 -2.36 5.54 10.52
N GLY A 92 -2.85 6.22 11.55
CA GLY A 92 -2.06 6.55 12.74
C GLY A 92 -1.07 7.69 12.54
N PHE A 93 -1.16 8.42 11.42
CA PHE A 93 -0.37 9.62 11.21
C PHE A 93 -1.02 10.83 11.91
N PRO A 94 -0.22 11.72 12.51
CA PRO A 94 -0.75 12.95 13.08
C PRO A 94 -1.35 13.81 11.96
N GLU A 95 -2.49 14.44 12.26
CA GLU A 95 -3.08 15.46 11.38
C GLU A 95 -2.01 16.49 11.03
N ARG A 96 -1.82 16.77 9.73
CA ARG A 96 -0.93 17.86 9.32
C ARG A 96 -1.53 19.14 9.87
N ARG A 97 -0.98 19.65 10.98
CA ARG A 97 -1.30 20.98 11.49
C ARG A 97 -1.11 21.96 10.33
N HIS A 98 -2.21 22.60 9.93
CA HIS A 98 -2.18 23.84 9.17
C HIS A 98 -1.16 24.76 9.86
N TYR A 99 -0.04 25.04 9.18
CA TYR A 99 0.72 26.24 9.52
C TYR A 99 -0.18 27.43 9.20
N SER A 100 -0.56 28.14 10.26
CA SER A 100 -1.15 29.48 10.19
C SER A 100 -0.17 30.47 9.58
#